data_AF-A0A5C6X6H7-F1
#
_entry.id   AF-A0A5C6X6H7-F1
#
_cell.length_a   1.000
_cell.length_b   1.000
_cell.length_c   1.000
_cell.angle_alpha   90.00
_cell.angle_beta   90.00
_cell.angle_gamma   90.00
#
_symmetry.space_group_name_H-M   'P 1'
#
loop_
_entity.id
_entity.type
_entity.pdbx_description
1 polymer ?
#
loop_
_entity_poly.entity_id
_entity_poly.type
_entity_poly.pdbx_seq_one_letter_code
_entity_poly.pdbx_strand_id
1 'polypeptide(L)'
;MRRDVATTLLARKNAWKAALLAGAIAWGTLSCAQGSHNDLNPDPGENLAEQHAADQDREREMRRSQCAAGKTRCNESCVDLQSDAFHCGGCGEVCAPPGICYHGQCSQGE
;
A
#
# COMPACT_ATOMS: atom_id res chain seq x y z
N MET A 1 42.10 50.05 -19.65
CA MET A 1 40.83 49.70 -18.98
C MET A 1 40.32 48.32 -19.44
N ARG A 2 41.05 47.23 -19.19
CA ARG A 2 40.63 45.84 -19.54
C ARG A 2 41.17 44.79 -18.55
N ARG A 3 41.29 45.13 -17.26
CA ARG A 3 41.75 44.18 -16.22
C ARG A 3 40.66 43.82 -15.19
N ASP A 4 39.51 44.47 -15.24
CA ASP A 4 38.49 44.39 -14.18
C ASP A 4 37.29 43.46 -14.50
N VAL A 5 37.12 43.07 -15.77
CA VAL A 5 36.00 42.20 -16.18
C VAL A 5 36.27 40.73 -15.83
N ALA A 6 37.53 40.28 -15.92
CA ALA A 6 37.88 38.89 -15.63
C ALA A 6 37.79 38.57 -14.13
N THR A 7 38.21 39.50 -13.27
CA THR A 7 38.19 39.34 -11.80
C THR A 7 36.77 39.35 -11.24
N THR A 8 35.89 40.20 -11.79
CA THR A 8 34.47 40.25 -11.40
C THR A 8 33.68 39.00 -11.84
N LEU A 9 34.01 38.42 -13.00
CA LEU A 9 33.41 37.17 -13.45
C LEU A 9 33.86 35.96 -12.62
N LEU A 10 35.13 35.91 -12.20
CA LEU A 10 35.61 34.85 -11.30
C LEU A 10 34.96 34.95 -9.91
N ALA A 11 34.77 36.16 -9.37
CA ALA A 11 34.09 36.35 -8.09
C ALA A 11 32.63 35.85 -8.11
N ARG A 12 31.86 36.18 -9.16
CA ARG A 12 30.49 35.66 -9.36
C ARG A 12 30.47 34.14 -9.55
N LYS A 13 31.47 33.60 -10.27
CA LYS A 13 31.66 32.15 -10.47
C LYS A 13 32.21 31.40 -9.24
N ASN A 14 32.63 32.08 -8.19
CA ASN A 14 33.01 31.43 -6.93
C ASN A 14 31.87 31.53 -5.91
N ALA A 15 31.10 32.63 -5.96
CA ALA A 15 29.91 32.82 -5.13
C ALA A 15 28.80 31.79 -5.41
N TRP A 16 28.47 31.50 -6.67
CA TRP A 16 27.47 30.45 -7.00
C TRP A 16 27.92 29.04 -6.59
N LYS A 17 29.23 28.72 -6.63
CA LYS A 17 29.77 27.43 -6.18
C LYS A 17 29.69 27.29 -4.66
N ALA A 18 29.99 28.37 -3.93
CA ALA A 18 29.82 28.40 -2.47
C ALA A 18 28.35 28.25 -2.06
N ALA A 19 27.42 28.87 -2.80
CA ALA A 19 25.98 28.73 -2.56
C ALA A 19 25.46 27.30 -2.82
N LEU A 20 25.95 26.62 -3.87
CA LEU A 20 25.60 25.22 -4.15
C LEU A 20 26.14 24.26 -3.08
N LEU A 21 27.36 24.49 -2.58
CA LEU A 21 27.95 23.70 -1.49
C LEU A 21 27.24 23.93 -0.14
N ALA A 22 26.84 25.16 0.16
CA ALA A 22 26.07 25.48 1.36
C ALA A 22 24.62 24.95 1.30
N GLY A 23 23.99 24.95 0.11
CA GLY A 23 22.64 24.40 -0.09
C GLY A 23 22.58 22.87 0.04
N ALA A 24 23.62 22.16 -0.39
CA ALA A 24 23.70 20.70 -0.30
C ALA A 24 23.75 20.18 1.16
N ILE A 25 24.30 20.96 2.09
CA ILE A 25 24.38 20.59 3.52
C ILE A 25 23.05 20.89 4.24
N ALA A 26 22.23 21.81 3.73
CA ALA A 26 20.92 22.13 4.29
C ALA A 26 19.78 21.23 3.79
N TRP A 27 19.92 20.59 2.62
CA TRP A 27 18.87 19.72 2.05
C TRP A 27 19.04 18.25 2.45
N GLY A 28 20.25 17.84 2.88
CA GLY A 28 20.53 16.47 3.31
C GLY A 28 19.99 16.09 4.70
N THR A 29 19.83 17.06 5.61
CA THR A 29 19.29 16.80 6.97
C THR A 29 17.83 17.23 7.15
N LEU A 30 17.22 17.90 6.17
CA LEU A 30 15.81 18.29 6.24
C LEU A 30 14.85 17.21 5.70
N SER A 31 15.40 16.11 5.16
CA SER A 31 14.61 15.03 4.58
C SER A 31 13.99 14.06 5.61
N CYS A 32 14.36 14.16 6.89
CA CYS A 32 13.80 13.31 7.95
C CYS A 32 12.79 14.01 8.89
N ALA A 33 12.36 15.26 8.59
CA ALA A 33 11.45 16.01 9.46
C ALA A 33 10.14 16.52 8.79
N GLN A 34 9.89 16.25 7.51
CA GLN A 34 8.60 16.55 6.87
C GLN A 34 7.98 15.31 6.22
N GLY A 35 7.76 14.30 7.04
CA GLY A 35 6.63 13.38 6.90
C GLY A 35 5.63 13.68 8.02
N SER A 36 5.04 14.87 8.01
CA SER A 36 3.99 15.28 8.95
C SER A 36 2.77 15.61 8.13
N HIS A 37 1.87 14.65 7.93
CA HIS A 37 0.54 14.92 7.41
C HIS A 37 -0.19 15.76 8.48
N ASN A 38 -0.26 17.07 8.25
CA ASN A 38 -1.07 17.99 9.03
C ASN A 38 -2.42 18.16 8.31
N ASP A 39 -3.27 17.16 8.41
CA ASP A 39 -4.67 17.25 7.97
C ASP A 39 -5.52 17.82 9.11
N LEU A 40 -5.56 19.15 9.17
CA LEU A 40 -6.52 19.92 9.97
C LEU A 40 -7.46 20.67 9.03
N ASN A 41 -8.23 19.93 8.23
CA ASN A 41 -9.55 20.36 7.79
C ASN A 41 -10.31 19.18 7.13
N PRO A 42 -11.16 18.43 7.85
CA PRO A 42 -12.12 17.56 7.18
C PRO A 42 -13.21 18.42 6.51
N ASP A 43 -13.44 18.17 5.21
CA ASP A 43 -14.47 18.83 4.42
C ASP A 43 -15.86 18.57 5.01
N PRO A 44 -16.70 19.60 5.27
CA PRO A 44 -18.08 19.40 5.71
C PRO A 44 -18.94 18.99 4.52
N GLY A 45 -18.83 17.74 4.08
CA GLY A 45 -19.49 17.27 2.86
C GLY A 45 -19.58 15.77 2.68
N GLU A 46 -19.26 14.96 3.69
CA GLU A 46 -19.16 13.52 3.50
C GLU A 46 -20.39 12.72 3.94
N ASN A 47 -20.92 11.93 3.02
CA ASN A 47 -21.78 10.81 3.38
C ASN A 47 -20.89 9.77 4.09
N LEU A 48 -21.01 9.73 5.42
CA LEU A 48 -20.18 8.98 6.39
C LEU A 48 -20.18 7.44 6.19
N ALA A 49 -20.79 6.93 5.12
CA ALA A 49 -20.82 5.51 4.79
C ALA A 49 -19.64 5.03 3.91
N GLU A 50 -18.95 5.93 3.19
CA GLU A 50 -18.08 5.50 2.08
C GLU A 50 -16.59 5.88 2.18
N GLN A 51 -16.16 6.77 3.09
CA GLN A 51 -14.76 7.27 3.10
C GLN A 51 -13.80 6.56 4.07
N HIS A 52 -14.24 5.60 4.89
CA HIS A 52 -13.35 4.78 5.72
C HIS A 52 -12.95 3.43 5.09
N ALA A 53 -13.42 3.11 3.87
CA ALA A 53 -13.22 1.81 3.22
C ALA A 53 -12.06 1.75 2.20
N ALA A 54 -11.46 2.89 1.82
CA ALA A 54 -10.51 2.92 0.70
C ALA A 54 -9.03 3.14 1.08
N ASP A 55 -8.73 3.77 2.22
CA ASP A 55 -7.34 4.18 2.53
C ASP A 55 -6.68 3.37 3.68
N GLN A 56 -7.46 2.75 4.58
CA GLN A 56 -6.91 1.82 5.60
C GLN A 56 -7.00 0.34 5.22
N ASP A 57 -7.36 0.02 3.97
CA ASP A 57 -7.48 -1.37 3.49
C ASP A 57 -6.11 -1.93 3.03
N ARG A 58 -5.29 -1.13 2.34
CA ARG A 58 -4.04 -1.62 1.71
C ARG A 58 -2.94 -2.06 2.69
N GLU A 59 -2.89 -1.50 3.89
CA GLU A 59 -1.87 -1.86 4.90
C GLU A 59 -2.39 -2.84 5.96
N ARG A 60 -3.72 -2.95 6.13
CA ARG A 60 -4.34 -4.01 6.95
C ARG A 60 -4.48 -5.33 6.17
N GLU A 61 -4.52 -5.30 4.85
CA GLU A 61 -4.46 -6.48 3.97
C GLU A 61 -3.05 -7.10 3.87
N MET A 62 -1.97 -6.32 3.99
CA MET A 62 -0.61 -6.86 3.88
C MET A 62 -0.19 -7.72 5.09
N ARG A 63 -0.94 -7.66 6.20
CA ARG A 63 -0.73 -8.46 7.42
C ARG A 63 -1.90 -9.38 7.75
N ARG A 64 -2.92 -9.50 6.88
CA ARG A 64 -3.96 -10.53 6.95
C ARG A 64 -3.34 -11.89 6.60
N SER A 65 -2.67 -12.41 7.61
CA SER A 65 -2.07 -13.73 7.66
C SER A 65 -3.09 -14.79 7.25
N GLN A 66 -2.77 -15.47 6.14
CA GLN A 66 -3.36 -16.73 5.69
C GLN A 66 -4.83 -16.58 5.26
N CYS A 67 -5.06 -16.02 4.07
CA CYS A 67 -6.33 -15.99 3.34
C CYS A 67 -7.30 -14.85 3.68
N ALA A 68 -8.06 -14.44 2.64
CA ALA A 68 -9.15 -13.49 2.78
C ALA A 68 -10.23 -14.03 3.73
N ALA A 69 -11.03 -13.13 4.32
CA ALA A 69 -12.13 -13.55 5.20
C ALA A 69 -13.05 -14.56 4.49
N GLY A 70 -13.41 -15.63 5.21
CA GLY A 70 -14.20 -16.75 4.68
C GLY A 70 -13.37 -17.84 3.98
N LYS A 71 -12.09 -17.59 3.69
CA LYS A 71 -11.20 -18.58 3.08
C LYS A 71 -10.27 -19.21 4.11
N THR A 72 -10.01 -20.49 3.93
CA THR A 72 -9.08 -21.29 4.74
C THR A 72 -7.82 -21.59 3.94
N ARG A 73 -6.66 -21.53 4.60
CA ARG A 73 -5.40 -21.93 3.98
C ARG A 73 -5.31 -23.44 3.89
N CYS A 74 -5.39 -23.96 2.67
CA CYS A 74 -5.09 -25.35 2.34
C CYS A 74 -3.77 -25.40 1.59
N ASN A 75 -2.71 -25.86 2.27
CA ASN A 75 -1.33 -25.85 1.79
C ASN A 75 -0.86 -24.43 1.40
N GLU A 76 -0.66 -24.23 0.10
CA GLU A 76 -0.20 -22.97 -0.49
C GLU A 76 -1.35 -22.11 -1.03
N SER A 77 -2.59 -22.62 -0.94
CA SER A 77 -3.78 -21.99 -1.51
C SER A 77 -4.79 -21.57 -0.45
N CYS A 78 -5.60 -20.59 -0.79
CA CYS A 78 -6.72 -20.11 0.00
C CYS A 78 -8.03 -20.52 -0.63
N VAL A 79 -8.71 -21.48 -0.02
CA VAL A 79 -9.94 -22.08 -0.54
C VAL A 79 -11.12 -21.77 0.36
N ASP A 80 -12.32 -21.75 -0.21
CA ASP A 80 -13.55 -21.51 0.55
C ASP A 80 -14.18 -22.87 0.89
N LEU A 81 -14.09 -23.27 2.16
CA LEU A 81 -14.59 -24.59 2.58
C LEU A 81 -16.12 -24.69 2.54
N GLN A 82 -16.83 -23.59 2.29
CA GLN A 82 -18.29 -23.56 2.29
C GLN A 82 -18.90 -23.76 0.90
N SER A 83 -18.11 -23.54 -0.16
CA SER A 83 -18.58 -23.52 -1.55
C SER A 83 -17.69 -24.27 -2.52
N ASP A 84 -16.44 -24.58 -2.17
CA ASP A 84 -15.53 -25.32 -3.03
C ASP A 84 -15.84 -26.82 -3.00
N ALA A 85 -16.29 -27.37 -4.13
CA ALA A 85 -16.63 -28.79 -4.26
C ALA A 85 -15.41 -29.73 -4.09
N PHE A 86 -14.18 -29.22 -4.15
CA PHE A 86 -12.96 -29.99 -3.94
C PHE A 86 -12.36 -29.83 -2.53
N HIS A 87 -12.93 -28.94 -1.71
CA HIS A 87 -12.50 -28.66 -0.34
C HIS A 87 -13.71 -28.44 0.58
N CYS A 88 -14.80 -29.17 0.38
CA CYS A 88 -16.06 -28.95 1.04
C CYS A 88 -16.04 -29.46 2.48
N GLY A 89 -16.14 -28.55 3.45
CA GLY A 89 -16.01 -28.90 4.87
C GLY A 89 -14.55 -28.98 5.36
N GLY A 90 -13.60 -29.25 4.46
CA GLY A 90 -12.19 -29.42 4.82
C GLY A 90 -11.24 -29.45 3.61
N CYS A 91 -9.95 -29.25 3.86
CA CYS A 91 -8.93 -29.23 2.81
C CYS A 91 -8.84 -30.59 2.08
N GLY A 92 -9.19 -30.62 0.80
CA GLY A 92 -9.14 -31.83 -0.04
C GLY A 92 -10.37 -32.72 0.08
N GLU A 93 -11.41 -32.28 0.78
CA GLU A 93 -12.70 -32.99 0.85
C GLU A 93 -13.51 -32.73 -0.42
N VAL A 94 -13.54 -33.72 -1.31
CA VAL A 94 -14.23 -33.61 -2.60
C VAL A 94 -15.64 -34.19 -2.51
N CYS A 95 -16.64 -33.44 -2.95
CA CYS A 95 -18.01 -33.94 -3.10
C CYS A 95 -18.11 -34.92 -4.28
N ALA A 96 -18.72 -36.09 -4.06
CA ALA A 96 -18.92 -37.07 -5.12
C ALA A 96 -19.86 -36.51 -6.21
N PRO A 97 -19.50 -36.56 -7.51
CA PRO A 97 -20.34 -36.03 -8.57
C PRO A 97 -21.68 -36.79 -8.64
N PRO A 98 -22.82 -36.10 -8.86
CA PRO A 98 -23.00 -34.69 -9.24
C PRO A 98 -23.08 -33.70 -8.06
N GLY A 99 -22.52 -34.06 -6.90
CA GLY A 99 -22.63 -33.28 -5.67
C GLY A 99 -21.99 -31.89 -5.72
N ILE A 100 -22.63 -30.94 -5.05
CA ILE A 100 -22.18 -29.56 -4.86
C ILE A 100 -21.83 -29.33 -3.38
N CYS A 101 -20.98 -28.35 -3.12
CA CYS A 101 -20.73 -27.91 -1.75
C CYS A 101 -21.71 -26.80 -1.35
N TYR A 102 -22.45 -27.02 -0.27
CA TYR A 102 -23.39 -26.05 0.28
C TYR A 102 -23.17 -25.92 1.79
N HIS A 103 -22.74 -24.73 2.23
CA HIS A 103 -22.41 -24.44 3.64
C HIS A 103 -21.45 -25.45 4.27
N GLY A 104 -20.49 -25.95 3.48
CA GLY A 104 -19.47 -26.91 3.94
C GLY A 104 -19.98 -28.34 4.07
N GLN A 105 -21.08 -28.66 3.40
CA GLN A 105 -21.63 -30.01 3.31
C GLN A 105 -21.89 -30.36 1.86
N CYS A 106 -21.56 -31.60 1.48
CA CYS A 106 -21.88 -32.10 0.16
C CYS A 106 -23.37 -32.43 0.05
N SER A 107 -24.05 -31.76 -0.88
CA SER A 107 -25.44 -32.06 -1.26
C SER A 107 -25.47 -32.60 -2.69
N GLN A 108 -26.43 -33.46 -3.03
CA GLN A 108 -26.61 -33.91 -4.41
C GLN A 108 -27.08 -32.72 -5.26
N GLY A 109 -26.28 -32.33 -6.25
CA GLY A 109 -26.71 -31.39 -7.28
C GLY A 109 -27.67 -32.11 -8.21
N GLU A 110 -28.90 -31.62 -8.24
CA GLU A 110 -30.01 -32.16 -9.03
C GLU A 110 -29.79 -31.98 -10.54
#